data_AF-G0R0X5-F1
#
_entry.id   AF-G0R0X5-F1
#
_cell.length_a   1.000
_cell.length_b   1.000
_cell.length_c   1.000
_cell.angle_alpha   90.00
_cell.angle_beta   90.00
_cell.angle_gamma   90.00
#
_symmetry.space_group_name_H-M   'P 1'
#
loop_
_entity.id
_entity.type
_entity.pdbx_description
1 polymer ?
#
loop_
_entity_poly.entity_id
_entity_poly.type
_entity_poly.pdbx_seq_one_letter_code
_entity_poly.pdbx_strand_id
1 'polypeptide(L)'
;MSLDQAVLRKEKVIILSEFRKQSDTLIKLKKEKKCPGYEDISDVDLTAESSQIYSLRRRLHHINQPYYFKADDQEIRCTYDHIFQHPREKWLVYAKFRRYVVGRANSLYLPFYIQHTFQNNDLNRGNDMQLKMQGIWVHCYNDIYPHKIIIDPENISKIRPLRIGDIQQLLPDGIELDKSKYLSIHQRVVVMSGDVEQRREMNMQSFMAQDETQEETQEFVDDQNVKLTSDTPKVKKERKTVKVKSLKKQVEAISAQVKEKLQTDFGAIKDEKKK
;
A
#
# COMPACT_ATOMS: atom_id res chain seq x y z
N MET A 1 -7.91 -24.47 -9.44
CA MET A 1 -7.61 -23.83 -8.13
C MET A 1 -8.39 -22.53 -7.87
N SER A 2 -9.28 -22.03 -8.74
CA SER A 2 -9.91 -20.70 -8.54
C SER A 2 -11.02 -20.67 -7.49
N LEU A 3 -11.82 -21.74 -7.35
CA LEU A 3 -13.01 -21.74 -6.46
C LEU A 3 -12.65 -22.08 -5.00
N ASP A 4 -11.75 -23.03 -4.75
CA ASP A 4 -11.33 -23.44 -3.39
C ASP A 4 -10.53 -22.37 -2.64
N GLN A 5 -10.17 -21.30 -3.34
CA GLN A 5 -9.31 -20.25 -2.84
C GLN A 5 -9.93 -19.46 -1.68
N ALA A 6 -11.26 -19.35 -1.62
CA ALA A 6 -11.95 -18.61 -0.56
C ALA A 6 -12.12 -19.42 0.74
N VAL A 7 -12.01 -20.74 0.67
CA VAL A 7 -12.37 -21.65 1.77
C VAL A 7 -11.12 -22.07 2.54
N LEU A 8 -11.17 -22.00 3.86
CA LEU A 8 -10.11 -22.56 4.71
C LEU A 8 -10.09 -24.08 4.59
N ARG A 9 -8.89 -24.66 4.47
CA ARG A 9 -8.72 -26.11 4.57
C ARG A 9 -9.19 -26.57 5.95
N LYS A 10 -9.99 -27.65 5.99
CA LYS A 10 -10.51 -28.27 7.22
C LYS A 10 -9.44 -29.12 7.94
N GLU A 11 -8.19 -28.70 7.92
CA GLU A 11 -7.06 -29.39 8.55
C GLU A 11 -6.72 -28.68 9.86
N LYS A 12 -6.84 -29.38 10.99
CA LYS A 12 -6.47 -28.84 12.31
C LYS A 12 -4.95 -28.76 12.40
N VAL A 13 -4.41 -27.56 12.66
CA VAL A 13 -2.97 -27.34 12.86
C VAL A 13 -2.69 -27.12 14.33
N ILE A 14 -1.93 -28.06 14.92
CA ILE A 14 -1.56 -28.03 16.34
C ILE A 14 -0.11 -27.59 16.48
N ILE A 15 0.13 -26.67 17.41
CA ILE A 15 1.45 -26.17 17.80
C ILE A 15 1.67 -26.60 19.25
N LEU A 16 2.77 -27.31 19.50
CA LEU A 16 3.12 -27.72 20.86
C LEU A 16 3.78 -26.54 21.57
N SER A 17 3.30 -26.22 22.75
CA SER A 17 3.75 -25.06 23.52
C SER A 17 3.81 -25.34 25.01
N GLU A 18 4.61 -24.55 25.71
CA GLU A 18 4.72 -24.56 27.17
C GLU A 18 4.37 -23.17 27.72
N PHE A 19 3.73 -23.10 28.88
CA PHE A 19 3.53 -21.82 29.56
C PHE A 19 4.85 -21.18 29.94
N ARG A 20 4.99 -19.89 29.65
CA ARG A 20 6.21 -19.13 29.92
C ARG A 20 6.40 -18.94 31.43
N LYS A 21 7.61 -19.17 31.93
CA LYS A 21 7.99 -18.88 33.31
C LYS A 21 8.73 -17.53 33.40
N GLN A 22 8.68 -16.88 34.56
CA GLN A 22 9.43 -15.63 34.78
C GLN A 22 10.95 -15.79 34.59
N SER A 23 11.48 -17.01 34.75
CA SER A 23 12.88 -17.33 34.50
C SER A 23 13.28 -17.33 33.01
N ASP A 24 12.31 -17.29 32.09
CA ASP A 24 12.54 -17.46 30.66
C ASP A 24 12.85 -16.12 29.99
N THR A 25 14.12 -15.74 30.09
CA THR A 25 14.68 -14.59 29.39
C THR A 25 14.77 -14.85 27.89
N LEU A 26 14.62 -13.79 27.08
CA LEU A 26 14.66 -13.88 25.61
C LEU A 26 15.97 -14.49 25.10
N ILE A 27 17.11 -14.18 25.75
CA ILE A 27 18.43 -14.70 25.36
C ILE A 27 18.51 -16.21 25.63
N LYS A 28 17.93 -16.68 26.75
CA LYS A 28 17.87 -18.10 27.08
C LYS A 28 17.00 -18.85 26.06
N LEU A 29 15.79 -18.36 25.79
CA LEU A 29 14.88 -18.95 24.80
C LEU A 29 15.53 -19.04 23.41
N LYS A 30 16.24 -17.98 22.98
CA LYS A 30 17.00 -17.98 21.72
C LYS A 30 18.04 -19.10 21.67
N LYS A 31 18.82 -19.31 22.73
CA LYS A 31 19.82 -20.39 22.80
C LYS A 31 19.17 -21.77 22.70
N GLU A 32 17.98 -21.92 23.28
CA GLU A 32 17.16 -23.14 23.25
C GLU A 32 16.33 -23.27 21.95
N LYS A 33 16.44 -22.32 21.01
CA LYS A 33 15.64 -22.24 19.78
C LYS A 33 14.12 -22.14 20.03
N LYS A 34 13.71 -21.71 21.22
CA LYS A 34 12.33 -21.41 21.58
C LYS A 34 12.00 -19.93 21.32
N CYS A 35 10.72 -19.64 21.13
CA CYS A 35 10.20 -18.31 20.87
C CYS A 35 8.96 -18.03 21.74
N PRO A 36 8.89 -16.85 22.39
CA PRO A 36 7.69 -16.43 23.12
C PRO A 36 6.53 -16.08 22.17
N GLY A 37 5.35 -16.54 22.54
CA GLY A 37 4.05 -16.25 21.93
C GLY A 37 3.20 -15.40 22.86
N TYR A 38 2.53 -14.38 22.32
CA TYR A 38 1.64 -13.48 23.08
C TYR A 38 0.20 -13.56 22.56
N GLU A 39 -0.77 -13.55 23.47
CA GLU A 39 -2.24 -13.52 23.21
C GLU A 39 -2.89 -12.24 23.76
N ASP A 40 -3.99 -11.75 23.16
CA ASP A 40 -4.64 -10.47 23.51
C ASP A 40 -5.82 -10.57 24.51
N ILE A 41 -6.37 -11.77 24.79
CA ILE A 41 -7.54 -11.94 25.68
C ILE A 41 -7.09 -12.77 26.88
N SER A 42 -6.93 -12.10 28.03
CA SER A 42 -6.08 -12.51 29.17
C SER A 42 -4.70 -12.91 28.67
N ASP A 43 -3.71 -12.00 28.70
CA ASP A 43 -2.39 -12.19 28.10
C ASP A 43 -1.76 -13.53 28.51
N VAL A 44 -1.92 -14.56 27.68
CA VAL A 44 -1.31 -15.87 27.89
C VAL A 44 0.01 -15.87 27.13
N ASP A 45 1.10 -15.90 27.88
CA ASP A 45 2.45 -16.02 27.35
C ASP A 45 2.82 -17.50 27.20
N LEU A 46 3.00 -17.93 25.97
CA LEU A 46 3.44 -19.29 25.64
C LEU A 46 4.88 -19.27 25.11
N THR A 47 5.52 -20.43 25.09
CA THR A 47 6.78 -20.64 24.38
C THR A 47 6.62 -21.83 23.43
N ALA A 48 7.12 -21.67 22.20
CA ALA A 48 7.07 -22.70 21.17
C ALA A 48 8.40 -22.79 20.42
N GLU A 49 8.64 -23.89 19.71
CA GLU A 49 9.86 -24.04 18.92
C GLU A 49 9.86 -23.08 17.72
N SER A 50 10.98 -22.41 17.47
CA SER A 50 11.09 -21.43 16.38
C SER A 50 10.83 -22.05 15.00
N SER A 51 11.21 -23.33 14.81
CA SER A 51 10.99 -24.06 13.56
C SER A 51 9.50 -24.21 13.24
N GLN A 52 8.68 -24.50 14.26
CA GLN A 52 7.23 -24.59 14.14
C GLN A 52 6.64 -23.25 13.73
N ILE A 53 7.04 -22.16 14.39
CA ILE A 53 6.57 -20.80 14.07
C ILE A 53 6.90 -20.41 12.62
N TYR A 54 8.12 -20.69 12.16
CA TYR A 54 8.49 -20.44 10.76
C TYR A 54 7.69 -21.27 9.76
N SER A 55 7.34 -22.51 10.13
CA SER A 55 6.54 -23.38 9.26
C SER A 55 5.12 -22.82 9.03
N LEU A 56 4.55 -22.09 10.00
CA LEU A 56 3.23 -21.47 9.87
C LEU A 56 3.21 -20.45 8.73
N ARG A 57 4.22 -19.58 8.67
CA ARG A 57 4.34 -18.54 7.62
C ARG A 57 4.47 -19.13 6.22
N ARG A 58 4.98 -20.35 6.09
CA ARG A 58 5.11 -21.05 4.80
C ARG A 58 3.78 -21.60 4.28
N ARG A 59 2.73 -21.65 5.10
CA ARG A 59 1.40 -22.08 4.66
C ARG A 59 0.74 -20.99 3.81
N LEU A 60 0.00 -21.42 2.78
CA LEU A 60 -0.74 -20.53 1.87
C LEU A 60 -1.71 -19.62 2.64
N HIS A 61 -2.36 -20.17 3.65
CA HIS A 61 -3.46 -19.50 4.37
C HIS A 61 -3.03 -18.84 5.68
N HIS A 62 -1.73 -18.55 5.84
CA HIS A 62 -1.13 -18.30 7.15
C HIS A 62 -1.78 -17.17 7.97
N ILE A 63 -2.32 -16.15 7.30
CA ILE A 63 -2.91 -14.96 7.95
C ILE A 63 -4.18 -15.32 8.74
N ASN A 64 -5.09 -16.07 8.14
CA ASN A 64 -6.41 -16.34 8.72
C ASN A 64 -6.59 -17.79 9.18
N GLN A 65 -5.62 -18.67 8.88
CA GLN A 65 -5.71 -20.06 9.29
C GLN A 65 -5.80 -20.17 10.82
N PRO A 66 -6.77 -20.92 11.36
CA PRO A 66 -6.83 -21.17 12.79
C PRO A 66 -5.68 -22.09 13.20
N TYR A 67 -4.93 -21.66 14.21
CA TYR A 67 -3.88 -22.46 14.85
C TYR A 67 -4.30 -22.81 16.26
N TYR A 68 -3.91 -23.99 16.72
CA TYR A 68 -4.21 -24.49 18.05
C TYR A 68 -2.92 -24.66 18.83
N PHE A 69 -2.66 -23.78 19.79
CA PHE A 69 -1.58 -23.97 20.74
C PHE A 69 -2.02 -24.97 21.81
N LYS A 70 -1.29 -26.07 21.93
CA LYS A 70 -1.51 -27.06 22.97
C LYS A 70 -0.46 -26.85 24.05
N ALA A 71 -0.89 -26.38 25.22
CA ALA A 71 -0.07 -26.26 26.42
C ALA A 71 -0.72 -27.06 27.54
N ASP A 72 0.01 -28.03 28.08
CA ASP A 72 -0.50 -29.04 28.99
C ASP A 72 -1.74 -29.75 28.41
N ASP A 73 -2.91 -29.65 29.07
CA ASP A 73 -4.20 -30.21 28.64
C ASP A 73 -5.15 -29.18 28.02
N GLN A 74 -4.68 -27.95 27.78
CA GLN A 74 -5.49 -26.89 27.17
C GLN A 74 -5.15 -26.72 25.69
N GLU A 75 -6.19 -26.56 24.88
CA GLU A 75 -6.07 -26.15 23.49
C GLU A 75 -6.58 -24.72 23.30
N ILE A 76 -5.71 -23.89 22.74
CA ILE A 76 -5.99 -22.49 22.54
C ILE A 76 -6.04 -22.20 21.04
N ARG A 77 -7.23 -21.81 20.56
CA ARG A 77 -7.41 -21.37 19.18
C ARG A 77 -6.98 -19.92 19.02
N CYS A 78 -6.17 -19.68 18.01
CA CYS A 78 -5.68 -18.35 17.67
C CYS A 78 -5.54 -18.16 16.15
N THR A 79 -5.35 -16.91 15.75
CA THR A 79 -5.01 -16.50 14.38
C THR A 79 -3.71 -15.71 14.37
N TYR A 80 -3.03 -15.72 13.23
CA TYR A 80 -1.77 -15.03 13.05
C TYR A 80 -1.96 -13.50 13.11
N ASP A 81 -1.10 -12.80 13.85
CA ASP A 81 -1.01 -11.34 13.78
C ASP A 81 0.28 -10.94 13.04
N HIS A 82 1.41 -11.10 13.71
CA HIS A 82 2.72 -10.82 13.13
C HIS A 82 3.84 -11.56 13.87
N ILE A 83 4.99 -11.61 13.21
CA ILE A 83 6.24 -12.11 13.78
C ILE A 83 7.23 -10.97 13.82
N PHE A 84 7.88 -10.78 14.97
CA PHE A 84 8.98 -9.84 15.07
C PHE A 84 10.32 -10.58 14.98
N GLN A 85 11.10 -10.21 13.96
CA GLN A 85 12.46 -10.69 13.78
C GLN A 85 13.45 -9.60 14.18
N HIS A 86 14.56 -10.01 14.77
CA HIS A 86 15.63 -9.09 15.11
C HIS A 86 16.16 -8.44 13.82
N PRO A 87 16.21 -7.11 13.71
CA PRO A 87 16.42 -6.43 12.43
C PRO A 87 17.78 -6.72 11.80
N ARG A 88 18.83 -6.87 12.62
CA ARG A 88 20.21 -7.16 12.20
C ARG A 88 20.47 -8.66 12.05
N GLU A 89 20.39 -9.38 13.16
CA GLU A 89 20.69 -10.82 13.24
C GLU A 89 19.61 -11.77 12.65
N LYS A 90 18.44 -11.26 12.25
CA LYS A 90 17.36 -12.02 11.59
C LYS A 90 16.83 -13.24 12.33
N TRP A 91 17.06 -13.38 13.64
CA TRP A 91 16.44 -14.44 14.45
C TRP A 91 15.05 -14.03 14.95
N LEU A 92 14.25 -15.02 15.33
CA LEU A 92 12.86 -14.88 15.75
C LEU A 92 12.79 -14.39 17.20
N VAL A 93 12.37 -13.15 17.44
CA VAL A 93 12.32 -12.58 18.80
C VAL A 93 11.03 -12.96 19.50
N TYR A 94 9.89 -12.76 18.83
CA TYR A 94 8.58 -13.19 19.31
C TYR A 94 7.61 -13.38 18.15
N ALA A 95 6.53 -14.10 18.42
CA ALA A 95 5.39 -14.21 17.53
C ALA A 95 4.12 -13.77 18.27
N LYS A 96 3.34 -12.87 17.67
CA LYS A 96 2.07 -12.43 18.24
C LYS A 96 0.93 -13.15 17.52
N PHE A 97 0.00 -13.67 18.32
CA PHE A 97 -1.22 -14.31 17.84
C PHE A 97 -2.43 -13.66 18.52
N ARG A 98 -3.57 -13.70 17.86
CA ARG A 98 -4.84 -13.20 18.42
C ARG A 98 -5.70 -14.37 18.80
N ARG A 99 -6.25 -14.35 20.01
CA ARG A 99 -7.18 -15.36 20.49
C ARG A 99 -8.42 -15.38 19.59
N TYR A 100 -8.92 -16.58 19.28
CA TYR A 100 -10.16 -16.76 18.55
C TYR A 100 -11.18 -17.52 19.40
N VAL A 101 -12.28 -16.88 19.75
CA VAL A 101 -13.35 -17.45 20.59
C VAL A 101 -14.68 -17.35 19.86
N VAL A 102 -15.27 -18.49 19.54
CA VAL A 102 -16.59 -18.58 18.88
C VAL A 102 -17.65 -17.89 19.75
N GLY A 103 -18.55 -17.13 19.13
CA GLY A 103 -19.58 -16.32 19.79
C GLY A 103 -19.10 -14.96 20.31
N ARG A 104 -17.83 -14.61 20.16
CA ARG A 104 -17.28 -13.27 20.46
C ARG A 104 -16.78 -12.60 19.19
N ALA A 105 -16.65 -11.27 19.23
CA ALA A 105 -16.09 -10.51 18.12
C ALA A 105 -14.58 -10.79 17.98
N ASN A 106 -14.19 -11.57 16.96
CA ASN A 106 -12.78 -11.85 16.66
C ASN A 106 -12.32 -11.00 15.48
N SER A 107 -11.25 -10.22 15.64
CA SER A 107 -10.69 -9.42 14.55
C SER A 107 -9.91 -10.30 13.56
N LEU A 108 -10.37 -10.34 12.30
CA LEU A 108 -9.74 -11.05 11.19
C LEU A 108 -9.44 -10.07 10.04
N TYR A 109 -8.39 -10.34 9.28
CA TYR A 109 -8.07 -9.58 8.07
C TYR A 109 -8.35 -10.44 6.83
N LEU A 110 -9.42 -10.14 6.10
CA LEU A 110 -9.76 -10.87 4.88
C LEU A 110 -9.09 -10.21 3.66
N PRO A 111 -8.06 -10.83 3.05
CA PRO A 111 -7.44 -10.28 1.85
C PRO A 111 -8.42 -10.36 0.67
N PHE A 112 -8.30 -9.42 -0.27
CA PHE A 112 -9.02 -9.45 -1.53
C PHE A 112 -8.22 -10.19 -2.59
N TYR A 113 -8.94 -10.91 -3.45
CA TYR A 113 -8.38 -11.53 -4.63
C TYR A 113 -9.31 -11.26 -5.79
N ILE A 114 -8.79 -10.63 -6.84
CA ILE A 114 -9.55 -10.37 -8.06
C ILE A 114 -9.44 -11.60 -8.94
N GLN A 115 -10.57 -12.21 -9.28
CA GLN A 115 -10.61 -13.31 -10.22
C GLN A 115 -10.36 -12.79 -11.63
N HIS A 116 -9.55 -13.50 -12.41
CA HIS A 116 -9.40 -13.21 -13.83
C HIS A 116 -10.71 -13.54 -14.56
N THR A 117 -11.19 -12.62 -15.39
CA THR A 117 -12.37 -12.81 -16.24
C THR A 117 -12.08 -12.31 -17.65
N PHE A 118 -12.70 -12.98 -18.63
CA PHE A 118 -12.75 -12.53 -20.03
C PHE A 118 -14.17 -12.06 -20.42
N GLN A 119 -15.08 -11.96 -19.46
CA GLN A 119 -16.46 -11.52 -19.71
C GLN A 119 -16.59 -9.99 -19.63
N ASN A 120 -15.69 -9.32 -18.93
CA ASN A 120 -15.69 -7.88 -18.84
C ASN A 120 -15.07 -7.25 -20.10
N ASN A 121 -15.91 -6.62 -20.93
CA ASN A 121 -15.50 -5.95 -22.17
C ASN A 121 -14.48 -4.83 -21.95
N ASP A 122 -14.60 -4.09 -20.85
CA ASP A 122 -13.68 -2.99 -20.57
C ASP A 122 -12.27 -3.51 -20.28
N LEU A 123 -12.15 -4.61 -19.53
CA LEU A 123 -10.86 -5.27 -19.30
C LEU A 123 -10.28 -5.87 -20.60
N ASN A 124 -11.14 -6.49 -21.42
CA ASN A 124 -10.73 -7.06 -22.69
C ASN A 124 -10.21 -6.00 -23.69
N ARG A 125 -10.68 -4.76 -23.57
CA ARG A 125 -10.21 -3.61 -24.35
C ARG A 125 -8.88 -3.02 -23.86
N GLY A 126 -8.26 -3.60 -22.85
CA GLY A 126 -6.97 -3.16 -22.32
C GLY A 126 -7.08 -2.14 -21.18
N ASN A 127 -8.24 -1.99 -20.55
CA ASN A 127 -8.32 -1.24 -19.30
C ASN A 127 -7.68 -2.03 -18.15
N ASP A 128 -6.94 -1.34 -17.30
CA ASP A 128 -6.31 -1.92 -16.13
C ASP A 128 -7.25 -1.88 -14.93
N MET A 129 -7.24 -2.94 -14.14
CA MET A 129 -7.89 -2.96 -12.84
C MET A 129 -6.91 -2.63 -11.72
N GLN A 130 -7.28 -1.68 -10.88
CA GLN A 130 -6.48 -1.26 -9.73
C GLN A 130 -7.17 -1.65 -8.43
N LEU A 131 -6.52 -2.54 -7.67
CA LEU A 131 -6.88 -2.84 -6.29
C LEU A 131 -6.33 -1.73 -5.38
N LYS A 132 -7.22 -0.88 -4.85
CA LYS A 132 -6.86 0.23 -3.96
C LYS A 132 -6.63 -0.22 -2.51
N MET A 133 -7.12 -1.40 -2.15
CA MET A 133 -7.05 -1.94 -0.80
C MET A 133 -6.81 -3.44 -0.86
N GLN A 134 -5.82 -3.94 -0.12
CA GLN A 134 -5.38 -5.35 -0.19
C GLN A 134 -6.30 -6.33 0.54
N GLY A 135 -7.16 -5.83 1.43
CA GLY A 135 -8.03 -6.64 2.27
C GLY A 135 -8.82 -5.77 3.23
N ILE A 136 -9.70 -6.38 4.01
CA ILE A 136 -10.57 -5.68 4.95
C ILE A 136 -10.55 -6.35 6.32
N TRP A 137 -10.62 -5.53 7.36
CA TRP A 137 -10.74 -5.99 8.73
C TRP A 137 -12.20 -6.22 9.07
N VAL A 138 -12.48 -7.38 9.67
CA VAL A 138 -13.83 -7.81 10.05
C VAL A 138 -13.84 -8.36 11.47
N HIS A 139 -15.01 -8.31 12.10
CA HIS A 139 -15.33 -9.09 13.28
C HIS A 139 -16.04 -10.37 12.85
N CYS A 140 -15.54 -11.52 13.29
CA CYS A 140 -16.16 -12.81 13.03
C CYS A 140 -16.56 -13.49 14.35
N TYR A 141 -17.80 -13.97 14.39
CA TYR A 141 -18.41 -14.63 15.55
C TYR A 141 -18.57 -16.15 15.36
N ASN A 142 -18.38 -16.65 14.14
CA ASN A 142 -18.65 -18.04 13.77
C ASN A 142 -17.47 -18.97 14.05
N ASP A 143 -17.68 -20.29 14.02
CA ASP A 143 -16.58 -21.25 14.04
C ASP A 143 -15.83 -21.30 12.69
N ILE A 144 -16.60 -21.26 11.61
CA ILE A 144 -16.11 -21.33 10.23
C ILE A 144 -16.21 -19.95 9.60
N TYR A 145 -15.14 -19.52 8.95
CA TYR A 145 -15.04 -18.21 8.29
C TYR A 145 -14.22 -18.30 7.00
N PRO A 146 -14.44 -17.38 6.05
CA PRO A 146 -13.70 -17.37 4.78
C PRO A 146 -12.24 -17.03 5.01
N HIS A 147 -11.37 -17.61 4.19
CA HIS A 147 -9.95 -17.26 4.20
C HIS A 147 -9.69 -15.90 3.55
N LYS A 148 -10.46 -15.58 2.51
CA LYS A 148 -10.30 -14.37 1.70
C LYS A 148 -11.59 -14.08 0.94
N ILE A 149 -11.69 -12.87 0.38
CA ILE A 149 -12.81 -12.44 -0.44
C ILE A 149 -12.38 -12.51 -1.90
N ILE A 150 -13.10 -13.29 -2.70
CA ILE A 150 -12.91 -13.36 -4.15
C ILE A 150 -13.85 -12.34 -4.79
N ILE A 151 -13.29 -11.46 -5.60
CA ILE A 151 -14.02 -10.43 -6.32
C ILE A 151 -14.14 -10.87 -7.77
N ASP A 152 -15.37 -10.98 -8.25
CA ASP A 152 -15.66 -11.11 -9.68
C ASP A 152 -15.75 -9.71 -10.30
N PRO A 153 -14.83 -9.36 -11.23
CA PRO A 153 -14.83 -8.05 -11.82
C PRO A 153 -15.78 -7.88 -13.01
N GLU A 154 -16.61 -8.88 -13.37
CA GLU A 154 -17.50 -8.82 -14.55
C GLU A 154 -18.31 -7.52 -14.64
N ASN A 155 -18.91 -7.09 -13.52
CA ASN A 155 -19.78 -5.92 -13.45
C ASN A 155 -19.09 -4.63 -12.98
N ILE A 156 -17.78 -4.67 -12.76
CA ILE A 156 -17.01 -3.49 -12.36
C ILE A 156 -16.72 -2.65 -13.61
N SER A 157 -16.90 -1.34 -13.51
CA SER A 157 -16.61 -0.40 -14.60
C SER A 157 -15.98 0.89 -14.08
N LYS A 158 -15.54 1.76 -14.99
CA LYS A 158 -15.02 3.10 -14.65
C LYS A 158 -16.04 3.95 -13.89
N ILE A 159 -17.34 3.78 -14.19
CA ILE A 159 -18.45 4.52 -13.58
C ILE A 159 -18.84 3.91 -12.24
N ARG A 160 -18.86 2.57 -12.15
CA ARG A 160 -19.25 1.83 -10.94
C ARG A 160 -18.05 1.04 -10.39
N PRO A 161 -17.23 1.66 -9.53
CA PRO A 161 -16.19 0.95 -8.80
C PRO A 161 -16.81 0.13 -7.66
N LEU A 162 -16.15 -0.96 -7.26
CA LEU A 162 -16.52 -1.73 -6.07
C LEU A 162 -16.15 -0.93 -4.81
N ARG A 163 -17.08 -0.83 -3.86
CA ARG A 163 -16.90 -0.10 -2.59
C ARG A 163 -17.03 -1.03 -1.39
N ILE A 164 -16.60 -0.55 -0.22
CA ILE A 164 -16.72 -1.29 1.04
C ILE A 164 -18.18 -1.63 1.37
N GLY A 165 -19.11 -0.71 1.12
CA GLY A 165 -20.53 -0.94 1.35
C GLY A 165 -21.11 -2.07 0.51
N ASP A 166 -20.62 -2.28 -0.71
CA ASP A 166 -21.04 -3.38 -1.57
C ASP A 166 -20.56 -4.73 -0.99
N ILE A 167 -19.33 -4.75 -0.45
CA ILE A 167 -18.77 -5.94 0.20
C ILE A 167 -19.54 -6.28 1.48
N GLN A 168 -19.95 -5.27 2.26
CA GLN A 168 -20.70 -5.47 3.49
C GLN A 168 -21.99 -6.27 3.26
N GLN A 169 -22.68 -6.02 2.15
CA GLN A 169 -23.93 -6.71 1.79
C GLN A 169 -23.70 -8.17 1.35
N LEU A 170 -22.47 -8.50 0.97
CA LEU A 170 -22.08 -9.83 0.47
C LEU A 170 -21.35 -10.67 1.53
N LEU A 171 -21.08 -10.12 2.71
CA LEU A 171 -20.46 -10.88 3.78
C LEU A 171 -21.43 -11.94 4.32
N PRO A 172 -20.94 -13.14 4.63
CA PRO A 172 -21.74 -14.17 5.30
C PRO A 172 -22.25 -13.70 6.67
N ASP A 173 -23.38 -14.26 7.08
CA ASP A 173 -23.93 -14.05 8.43
C ASP A 173 -22.89 -14.32 9.51
N GLY A 174 -22.88 -13.52 10.57
CA GLY A 174 -21.89 -13.63 11.66
C GLY A 174 -20.51 -13.07 11.31
N ILE A 175 -20.38 -12.32 10.21
CA ILE A 175 -19.20 -11.52 9.87
C ILE A 175 -19.62 -10.08 9.64
N GLU A 176 -19.00 -9.17 10.38
CA GLU A 176 -19.29 -7.73 10.33
C GLU A 176 -18.04 -6.94 10.01
N LEU A 177 -18.17 -5.81 9.31
CA LEU A 177 -17.04 -4.92 9.07
C LEU A 177 -16.58 -4.25 10.37
N ASP A 178 -15.27 -4.21 10.60
CA ASP A 178 -14.69 -3.49 11.73
C ASP A 178 -14.66 -1.98 11.44
N LYS A 179 -15.64 -1.26 12.00
CA LYS A 179 -15.83 0.19 11.81
C LYS A 179 -14.62 1.03 12.24
N SER A 180 -13.76 0.50 13.11
CA SER A 180 -12.57 1.21 13.57
C SER A 180 -11.42 1.22 12.55
N LYS A 181 -11.49 0.37 11.52
CA LYS A 181 -10.38 0.11 10.58
C LYS A 181 -10.59 0.66 9.18
N TYR A 182 -11.77 1.21 8.87
CA TYR A 182 -12.04 1.86 7.60
C TYR A 182 -12.59 3.27 7.80
N LEU A 183 -12.35 4.16 6.83
CA LEU A 183 -12.74 5.57 6.93
C LEU A 183 -14.22 5.79 6.59
N SER A 184 -14.71 5.12 5.54
CA SER A 184 -16.09 5.26 5.07
C SER A 184 -16.51 4.04 4.26
N ILE A 185 -17.80 3.69 4.33
CA ILE A 185 -18.41 2.64 3.49
C ILE A 185 -18.33 2.95 2.00
N HIS A 186 -18.19 4.23 1.62
CA HIS A 186 -18.08 4.65 0.23
C HIS A 186 -16.66 4.56 -0.33
N GLN A 187 -15.69 4.16 0.48
CA GLN A 187 -14.32 3.97 0.06
C GLN A 187 -14.25 2.89 -1.04
N ARG A 188 -13.53 3.21 -2.11
CA ARG A 188 -13.37 2.33 -3.28
C ARG A 188 -12.33 1.27 -3.00
N VAL A 189 -12.66 0.02 -3.29
CA VAL A 189 -11.80 -1.15 -3.13
C VAL A 189 -11.14 -1.50 -4.46
N VAL A 190 -11.93 -1.57 -5.52
CA VAL A 190 -11.47 -1.88 -6.87
C VAL A 190 -11.95 -0.78 -7.81
N VAL A 191 -11.03 -0.27 -8.63
CA VAL A 191 -11.31 0.78 -9.62
C VAL A 191 -10.72 0.36 -10.95
N MET A 192 -11.47 0.60 -12.02
CA MET A 192 -10.97 0.41 -13.38
C MET A 192 -10.32 1.71 -13.89
N SER A 193 -9.17 1.59 -14.53
CA SER A 193 -8.56 2.71 -15.24
C SER A 193 -9.37 3.04 -16.50
N GLY A 194 -9.14 4.24 -17.03
CA GLY A 194 -9.65 4.59 -18.35
C GLY A 194 -8.76 4.00 -19.44
N ASP A 195 -9.32 3.97 -20.64
CA ASP A 195 -8.66 3.47 -21.85
C ASP A 195 -7.29 4.10 -22.05
N VAL A 196 -6.29 3.21 -22.11
CA VAL A 196 -4.88 3.57 -22.27
C VAL A 196 -4.63 4.14 -23.65
N GLU A 197 -5.31 3.64 -24.68
CA GLU A 197 -5.17 4.12 -26.06
C GLU A 197 -5.74 5.52 -26.17
N GLN A 198 -6.95 5.76 -25.66
CA GLN A 198 -7.54 7.10 -25.62
C GLN A 198 -6.67 8.10 -24.84
N ARG A 199 -6.06 7.67 -23.73
CA ARG A 199 -5.10 8.51 -22.99
C ARG A 199 -3.86 8.83 -23.81
N ARG A 200 -3.32 7.86 -24.56
CA ARG A 200 -2.17 8.08 -25.44
C ARG A 200 -2.52 9.02 -26.58
N GLU A 201 -3.66 8.85 -27.22
CA GLU A 201 -4.13 9.74 -28.29
C GLU A 201 -4.32 11.18 -27.80
N MET A 202 -5.02 11.37 -26.67
CA MET A 202 -5.16 12.70 -26.08
C MET A 202 -3.81 13.33 -25.73
N ASN A 203 -2.86 12.53 -25.20
CA ASN A 203 -1.53 13.04 -24.89
C ASN A 203 -0.74 13.43 -26.15
N MET A 204 -0.83 12.64 -27.22
CA MET A 204 -0.20 12.96 -28.50
C MET A 204 -0.80 14.21 -29.12
N GLN A 205 -2.13 14.32 -29.16
CA GLN A 205 -2.82 15.54 -29.64
C GLN A 205 -2.45 16.77 -28.83
N SER A 206 -2.37 16.64 -27.50
CA SER A 206 -1.94 17.74 -26.63
C SER A 206 -0.49 18.15 -26.89
N PHE A 207 0.38 17.18 -27.21
CA PHE A 207 1.78 17.45 -27.55
C PHE A 207 1.88 18.14 -28.92
N MET A 208 1.18 17.65 -29.94
CA MET A 208 1.16 18.28 -31.27
C MET A 208 0.60 19.71 -31.22
N ALA A 209 -0.47 19.95 -30.47
CA ALA A 209 -1.01 21.30 -30.29
C ALA A 209 -0.04 22.25 -29.56
N GLN A 210 0.81 21.74 -28.67
CA GLN A 210 1.85 22.53 -28.00
C GLN A 210 3.01 22.87 -28.94
N ASP A 211 3.40 21.94 -29.81
CA ASP A 211 4.41 22.19 -30.83
C ASP A 211 3.90 23.21 -31.86
N GLU A 212 2.66 23.06 -32.35
CA GLU A 212 2.03 24.02 -33.28
C GLU A 212 1.92 25.43 -32.68
N THR A 213 1.53 25.55 -31.40
CA THR A 213 1.48 26.87 -30.75
C THR A 213 2.86 27.47 -30.51
N GLN A 214 3.90 26.66 -30.28
CA GLN A 214 5.29 27.15 -30.20
C GLN A 214 5.79 27.62 -31.56
N GLU A 215 5.49 26.90 -32.64
CA GLU A 215 5.81 27.31 -34.01
C GLU A 215 5.09 28.60 -34.38
N GLU A 216 3.79 28.74 -34.10
CA GLU A 216 3.03 29.98 -34.36
C GLU A 216 3.54 31.17 -33.54
N THR A 217 3.95 30.97 -32.27
CA THR A 217 4.56 32.07 -31.50
C THR A 217 5.93 32.47 -32.05
N GLN A 218 6.68 31.51 -32.59
CA GLN A 218 7.99 31.76 -33.17
C GLN A 218 7.87 32.49 -34.52
N GLU A 219 6.93 32.09 -35.37
CA GLU A 219 6.59 32.79 -36.62
C GLU A 219 6.08 34.21 -36.35
N PHE A 220 5.25 34.42 -35.32
CA PHE A 220 4.78 35.76 -34.96
C PHE A 220 5.90 36.68 -34.45
N VAL A 221 6.88 36.14 -33.72
CA VAL A 221 8.08 36.87 -33.29
C VAL A 221 8.97 37.21 -34.49
N ASP A 222 9.14 36.28 -35.42
CA ASP A 222 9.94 36.49 -36.63
C ASP A 222 9.27 37.51 -37.57
N ASP A 223 7.95 37.46 -37.74
CA ASP A 223 7.18 38.46 -38.50
C ASP A 223 7.18 39.86 -37.86
N GLN A 224 7.16 39.95 -36.52
CA GLN A 224 7.36 41.23 -35.83
C GLN A 224 8.78 41.79 -36.04
N ASN A 225 9.80 40.93 -36.05
CA ASN A 225 11.19 41.33 -36.33
C ASN A 225 11.39 41.76 -37.79
N VAL A 226 10.68 41.15 -38.74
CA VAL A 226 10.70 41.57 -40.16
C VAL A 226 9.96 42.90 -40.37
N LYS A 227 8.85 43.15 -39.67
CA LYS A 227 8.15 44.45 -39.74
C LYS A 227 8.90 45.60 -39.07
N LEU A 228 9.75 45.33 -38.07
CA LEU A 228 10.61 46.34 -37.44
C LEU A 228 11.86 46.72 -38.26
N THR A 229 12.18 46.00 -39.34
CA THR A 229 13.38 46.26 -40.16
C THR A 229 13.10 47.00 -41.49
N SER A 230 11.85 47.33 -41.80
CA SER A 230 11.49 47.95 -43.08
C SER A 230 11.25 49.47 -43.07
N ASP A 231 11.20 50.15 -41.92
CA ASP A 231 11.11 51.62 -41.89
C ASP A 231 11.98 52.23 -40.79
N THR A 232 13.26 52.49 -41.10
CA THR A 232 14.01 53.61 -40.49
C THR A 232 15.21 53.98 -41.36
N PRO A 233 15.42 55.28 -41.67
CA PRO A 233 16.60 55.73 -42.39
C PRO A 233 17.85 55.57 -41.53
N LYS A 234 18.93 55.08 -42.17
CA LYS A 234 20.27 54.88 -41.59
C LYS A 234 20.81 56.19 -40.98
N VAL A 235 20.69 56.35 -39.66
CA VAL A 235 21.53 57.26 -38.89
C VAL A 235 22.75 56.47 -38.42
N LYS A 236 23.93 56.79 -38.96
CA LYS A 236 25.22 56.36 -38.43
C LYS A 236 25.31 56.83 -36.96
N LYS A 237 25.18 55.91 -36.02
CA LYS A 237 25.64 56.11 -34.63
C LYS A 237 26.61 55.00 -34.25
N GLU A 238 27.70 55.46 -33.67
CA GLU A 238 28.89 54.70 -33.30
C GLU A 238 28.56 53.46 -32.46
N ARG A 239 29.26 52.37 -32.78
CA ARG A 239 29.20 51.11 -32.03
C ARG A 239 29.67 51.33 -30.60
N LYS A 240 28.74 51.45 -29.65
CA LYS A 240 28.99 51.11 -28.25
C LYS A 240 28.49 49.69 -28.01
N THR A 241 29.43 48.81 -27.68
CA THR A 241 29.20 47.46 -27.20
C THR A 241 28.37 47.51 -25.92
N VAL A 242 27.05 47.31 -26.03
CA VAL A 242 26.23 46.98 -24.87
C VAL A 242 26.52 45.52 -24.54
N LYS A 243 27.33 45.34 -23.50
CA LYS A 243 27.68 44.04 -22.94
C LYS A 243 26.40 43.33 -22.53
N VAL A 244 26.14 42.16 -23.12
CA VAL A 244 25.29 41.10 -22.56
C VAL A 244 25.98 40.61 -21.27
N LYS A 245 25.92 41.42 -20.22
CA LYS A 245 26.37 41.11 -18.85
C LYS A 245 25.25 41.49 -17.90
N SER A 246 24.21 40.66 -17.82
CA SER A 246 23.38 40.65 -16.61
C SER A 246 22.58 39.39 -16.39
N LEU A 247 22.19 38.63 -17.44
CA LEU A 247 21.38 37.43 -17.21
C LEU A 247 22.13 36.31 -16.47
N LYS A 248 23.42 36.06 -16.79
CA LYS A 248 24.23 35.10 -16.02
C LYS A 248 24.41 35.51 -14.55
N LYS A 249 24.64 36.80 -14.28
CA LYS A 249 24.76 37.31 -12.90
C LYS A 249 23.43 37.26 -12.13
N GLN A 250 22.31 37.47 -12.81
CA GLN A 250 20.98 37.36 -12.20
C GLN A 250 20.65 35.90 -11.87
N VAL A 251 20.95 34.97 -12.76
CA VAL A 251 20.76 33.52 -12.51
C VAL A 251 21.68 33.01 -11.40
N GLU A 252 22.94 33.47 -11.35
CA GLU A 252 23.86 33.14 -10.25
C GLU A 252 23.40 33.71 -8.91
N ALA A 253 22.90 34.97 -8.88
CA ALA A 253 22.38 35.58 -7.66
C ALA A 253 21.12 34.87 -7.13
N ILE A 254 20.21 34.46 -8.03
CA ILE A 254 19.02 33.69 -7.65
C ILE A 254 19.42 32.31 -7.12
N SER A 255 20.40 31.64 -7.75
CA SER A 255 20.89 30.34 -7.28
C SER A 255 21.57 30.41 -5.90
N ALA A 256 22.24 31.53 -5.60
CA ALA A 256 22.87 31.76 -4.30
C ALA A 256 21.81 32.01 -3.21
N GLN A 257 20.79 32.83 -3.48
CA GLN A 257 19.69 33.06 -2.54
C GLN A 257 18.88 31.79 -2.23
N VAL A 258 18.67 30.93 -3.22
CA VAL A 258 17.97 29.65 -3.02
C VAL A 258 18.81 28.68 -2.16
N LYS A 259 20.13 28.66 -2.33
CA LYS A 259 21.02 27.84 -1.49
C LYS A 259 21.08 28.32 -0.04
N GLU A 260 21.07 29.63 0.19
CA GLU A 260 21.11 30.21 1.54
C GLU A 260 19.81 29.95 2.32
N LYS A 261 18.65 30.01 1.65
CA LYS A 261 17.35 29.61 2.24
C LYS A 261 17.30 28.13 2.58
N LEU A 262 17.79 27.26 1.70
CA LEU A 262 17.84 25.82 1.98
C LEU A 262 18.78 25.50 3.16
N GLN A 263 19.91 26.18 3.31
CA GLN A 263 20.81 25.95 4.44
C GLN A 263 20.26 26.44 5.78
N THR A 264 19.53 27.56 5.78
CA THR A 264 18.87 28.08 6.99
C THR A 264 17.71 27.19 7.44
N ASP A 265 16.92 26.66 6.49
CA ASP A 265 15.84 25.72 6.79
C ASP A 265 16.37 24.36 7.33
N PHE A 266 17.50 23.86 6.80
CA PHE A 266 18.15 22.64 7.32
C PHE A 266 18.86 22.85 8.67
N GLY A 267 19.30 24.08 8.98
CA GLY A 267 19.87 24.44 10.28
C GLY A 267 18.81 24.49 11.38
N ALA A 268 17.67 25.14 11.10
CA ALA A 268 16.53 25.23 12.03
C ALA A 268 15.98 23.84 12.42
N ILE A 269 15.90 22.90 11.47
CA ILE A 269 15.44 21.52 11.71
C ILE A 269 16.43 20.70 12.55
N LYS A 270 17.73 21.05 12.57
CA LYS A 270 18.74 20.38 13.40
C LYS A 270 18.77 20.89 14.84
N ASP A 271 18.45 22.17 15.06
CA ASP A 271 18.43 22.75 16.40
C ASP A 271 17.14 22.43 17.18
N GLU A 272 16.01 22.18 16.49
CA GLU A 272 14.79 21.63 17.12
C GLU A 272 14.93 20.17 17.58
N LYS A 273 15.90 19.41 17.05
CA LYS A 273 16.16 18.01 17.46
C LYS A 273 17.18 17.88 18.60
N LYS A 274 17.68 18.99 19.14
CA LYS A 274 18.65 19.03 20.25
C LYS A 274 18.14 19.67 21.54
N LYS A 275 16.86 20.06 21.59
CA LYS A 275 16.12 20.32 22.83
C LYS A 275 15.27 19.11 23.18
#